data_AF-A0AAP9KAJ8-F1
#
_entry.id   AF-A0AAP9KAJ8-F1
#
_cell.length_a   1.000
_cell.length_b   1.000
_cell.length_c   1.000
_cell.angle_alpha   90.00
_cell.angle_beta   90.00
_cell.angle_gamma   90.00
#
_symmetry.space_group_name_H-M   'P 1'
#
loop_
_entity.id
_entity.type
_entity.pdbx_description
1 polymer ?
#
loop_
_entity_poly.entity_id
_entity_poly.type
_entity_poly.pdbx_seq_one_letter_code
_entity_poly.pdbx_strand_id
1 'polypeptide(L)' 'MKSNKLVTLCSRLLEFELTPFLIGVSSGQIAPKVNSSRWAELKNKAQNNQLDPQDLRELAALCNYERLELIFELIDEIEK' A
#
# COMPACT_ATOMS: atom_id res chain seq x y z
N MET A 1 15.34 -3.15 -21.00
CA MET A 1 15.82 -3.44 -19.62
C MET A 1 15.47 -4.90 -19.31
N LYS A 2 16.30 -5.69 -18.61
CA LYS A 2 15.91 -7.08 -18.28
C LYS A 2 14.74 -7.04 -17.29
N SER A 3 13.57 -7.58 -17.66
CA SER A 3 12.32 -7.53 -16.85
C SER A 3 12.55 -7.83 -15.37
N ASN A 4 13.37 -8.85 -15.05
CA ASN A 4 13.73 -9.22 -13.67
C ASN A 4 14.35 -8.10 -12.82
N LYS A 5 15.12 -7.18 -13.43
CA LYS A 5 15.71 -6.05 -12.69
C LYS A 5 14.64 -5.02 -12.31
N LEU A 6 13.66 -4.83 -13.18
CA LEU A 6 12.56 -3.89 -12.96
C LEU A 6 11.58 -4.43 -11.91
N VAL A 7 11.26 -5.73 -11.96
CA VAL A 7 10.49 -6.41 -10.89
C VAL A 7 11.19 -6.27 -9.54
N THR A 8 12.50 -6.53 -9.49
CA THR A 8 13.30 -6.40 -8.26
C THR A 8 13.27 -4.97 -7.71
N LEU A 9 13.35 -3.96 -8.58
CA LEU A 9 13.25 -2.56 -8.20
C LEU A 9 11.88 -2.26 -7.57
N CYS A 10 10.80 -2.75 -8.17
CA CYS A 10 9.44 -2.53 -7.66
C CYS A 10 9.24 -3.18 -6.29
N SER A 11 9.74 -4.41 -6.09
CA SER A 11 9.69 -5.05 -4.77
C SER A 11 10.42 -4.23 -3.70
N ARG A 12 11.59 -3.66 -4.03
CA ARG A 12 12.35 -2.80 -3.10
C ARG A 12 11.64 -1.48 -2.80
N LEU A 13 11.04 -0.85 -3.80
CA LEU A 13 10.24 0.36 -3.63
C LEU A 13 9.03 0.08 -2.75
N LEU A 14 8.34 -1.04 -2.99
CA LEU A 14 7.21 -1.47 -2.18
C LEU A 14 7.63 -1.67 -0.72
N GLU A 15 8.68 -2.45 -0.45
CA GLU A 15 9.23 -2.66 0.90
C GLU A 15 9.53 -1.33 1.61
N PHE A 16 10.15 -0.39 0.90
CA PHE A 16 10.54 0.91 1.44
C PHE A 16 9.35 1.78 1.84
N GLU A 17 8.29 1.79 1.04
CA GLU A 17 7.10 2.62 1.29
C GLU A 17 6.07 1.96 2.21
N LEU A 18 6.05 0.63 2.26
CA LEU A 18 5.05 -0.12 3.04
C LEU A 18 5.18 0.13 4.55
N THR A 19 6.41 0.05 5.09
CA THR A 19 6.65 0.23 6.53
C THR A 19 6.23 1.62 7.04
N PRO A 20 6.69 2.75 6.48
CA PRO A 20 6.28 4.07 6.95
C PRO A 20 4.78 4.31 6.76
N PHE A 21 4.18 3.77 5.69
CA PHE A 21 2.74 3.83 5.47
C PHE A 21 1.95 3.14 6.58
N LEU A 22 2.27 1.88 6.89
CA LEU A 22 1.56 1.10 7.91
C LEU A 22 1.75 1.67 9.33
N ILE A 23 2.93 2.20 9.63
CA ILE A 23 3.17 2.94 10.89
C ILE A 23 2.28 4.19 10.94
N GLY A 24 2.21 4.95 9.85
CA GLY A 24 1.36 6.14 9.75
C GLY A 24 -0.12 5.82 9.94
N VAL A 25 -0.62 4.75 9.30
CA VAL A 25 -2.00 4.28 9.45
C VAL A 25 -2.28 3.85 10.90
N SER A 26 -1.38 3.05 11.48
CA SER A 26 -1.54 2.49 12.82
C SER A 26 -1.54 3.57 13.90
N SER A 27 -0.66 4.57 13.76
CA SER A 27 -0.55 5.72 14.65
C SER A 27 -1.62 6.80 14.42
N GLY A 28 -2.37 6.71 13.32
CA GLY A 28 -3.36 7.72 12.94
C GLY A 28 -2.77 8.99 12.32
N GLN A 29 -1.46 9.01 12.02
CA GLN A 29 -0.84 10.08 11.24
C GLN A 29 -1.31 10.07 9.79
N ILE A 30 -1.64 8.88 9.27
CA ILE A 30 -2.28 8.69 7.97
C ILE A 30 -3.72 8.27 8.25
N ALA A 31 -4.66 9.00 7.67
CA ALA A 31 -6.09 8.81 7.82
C ALA A 31 -6.75 8.84 6.43
N PRO A 32 -7.94 8.24 6.28
CA PRO A 32 -8.63 8.23 5.00
C PRO A 32 -9.05 9.65 4.62
N LYS A 33 -8.94 9.99 3.33
CA LYS A 33 -9.40 11.30 2.81
C LYS A 33 -10.91 11.37 2.66
N VAL A 34 -11.57 10.21 2.63
CA VAL A 34 -13.03 10.08 2.51
C VAL A 34 -13.58 9.21 3.62
N ASN A 35 -14.80 9.50 4.06
CA ASN A 35 -15.48 8.64 5.02
C ASN A 35 -15.71 7.27 4.40
N SER A 36 -15.16 6.23 5.03
CA SER A 36 -15.28 4.84 4.57
C SER A 36 -15.70 3.95 5.73
N SER A 37 -16.72 3.13 5.50
CA SER A 37 -17.16 2.09 6.45
C SER A 37 -16.10 1.01 6.65
N ARG A 38 -15.17 0.86 5.69
CA ARG A 38 -14.10 -0.15 5.72
C ARG A 38 -12.84 0.31 6.45
N TRP A 39 -12.71 1.60 6.76
CA TRP A 39 -11.52 2.15 7.42
C TRP A 39 -11.20 1.45 8.75
N ALA A 40 -12.22 1.26 9.60
CA ALA A 40 -12.02 0.65 10.91
C ALA A 40 -11.53 -0.80 10.80
N GLU A 41 -12.08 -1.57 9.86
CA GLU A 41 -11.67 -2.93 9.56
C GLU A 41 -10.23 -2.98 9.05
N LEU A 42 -9.91 -2.20 8.01
CA LEU A 42 -8.59 -2.20 7.39
C LEU A 42 -7.50 -1.68 8.35
N LYS A 43 -7.80 -0.66 9.15
CA LYS A 43 -6.88 -0.19 10.20
C LYS A 43 -6.62 -1.29 11.23
N ASN A 44 -7.65 -2.03 11.65
CA ASN A 44 -7.49 -3.14 12.58
C ASN A 44 -6.64 -4.27 11.96
N LYS A 45 -6.88 -4.61 10.69
CA LYS A 45 -6.03 -5.58 9.96
C LYS A 45 -4.57 -5.10 9.88
N ALA A 46 -4.35 -3.81 9.61
CA ALA A 46 -3.01 -3.21 9.56
C ALA A 46 -2.28 -3.34 10.91
N GLN A 47 -2.96 -3.04 12.00
CA GLN A 47 -2.39 -3.15 13.36
C GLN A 47 -2.06 -4.59 13.77
N ASN A 48 -2.77 -5.58 13.22
CA ASN A 48 -2.56 -6.99 13.51
C ASN A 48 -1.69 -7.72 12.47
N ASN A 49 -1.12 -6.99 11.48
CA ASN A 49 -0.38 -7.58 10.35
C ASN A 49 -1.19 -8.63 9.56
N GLN A 50 -2.50 -8.40 9.40
CA GLN A 50 -3.45 -9.29 8.72
C GLN A 50 -3.93 -8.74 7.38
N LEU A 51 -3.17 -7.82 6.78
CA LEU A 51 -3.52 -7.26 5.46
C LEU A 51 -3.06 -8.22 4.36
N ASP A 52 -3.97 -8.57 3.48
CA ASP A 52 -3.63 -9.16 2.20
C ASP A 52 -3.25 -8.08 1.15
N PRO A 53 -2.73 -8.45 -0.03
CA PRO A 53 -2.36 -7.47 -1.06
C PRO A 53 -3.52 -6.58 -1.54
N GLN A 54 -4.76 -7.08 -1.51
CA GLN A 54 -5.93 -6.32 -1.92
C GLN A 54 -6.32 -5.30 -0.83
N ASP A 55 -6.29 -5.70 0.43
CA ASP A 55 -6.47 -4.82 1.58
C ASP A 55 -5.44 -3.68 1.58
N LEU A 56 -4.18 -3.97 1.22
CA LEU A 56 -3.11 -2.96 1.12
C LEU A 56 -3.40 -1.92 0.03
N ARG A 57 -3.83 -2.38 -1.15
CA ARG A 57 -4.19 -1.49 -2.27
C ARG A 57 -5.37 -0.59 -1.89
N GLU A 58 -6.39 -1.18 -1.27
CA GLU A 58 -7.55 -0.43 -0.82
C GLU A 58 -7.20 0.57 0.28
N LEU A 59 -6.36 0.17 1.24
CA LEU A 59 -5.92 1.04 2.32
C LEU A 59 -5.11 2.24 1.79
N ALA A 60 -4.22 2.00 0.82
CA ALA A 60 -3.47 3.07 0.13
C ALA A 60 -4.42 4.03 -0.60
N ALA A 61 -5.37 3.51 -1.38
CA ALA A 61 -6.38 4.30 -2.10
C ALA A 61 -7.28 5.13 -1.17
N LEU A 62 -7.74 4.54 -0.06
CA LEU A 62 -8.56 5.24 0.94
C LEU A 62 -7.83 6.42 1.58
N CYS A 63 -6.53 6.25 1.83
CA CYS A 63 -5.65 7.30 2.36
C CYS A 63 -5.14 8.25 1.27
N ASN A 64 -5.37 7.91 0.00
CA ASN A 64 -4.81 8.57 -1.18
C ASN A 64 -3.29 8.75 -0.99
N TYR A 65 -2.63 7.61 -0.76
CA TYR A 65 -1.19 7.53 -0.52
C TYR A 65 -0.48 7.27 -1.85
N GLU A 66 -0.32 8.36 -2.61
CA GLU A 66 0.17 8.39 -3.99
C GLU A 66 1.40 7.51 -4.25
N ARG A 67 2.37 7.50 -3.33
CA ARG A 67 3.61 6.71 -3.50
C ARG A 67 3.35 5.21 -3.63
N LEU A 68 2.44 4.64 -2.84
CA LEU A 68 2.10 3.22 -2.94
C LEU A 68 1.20 2.95 -4.14
N GLU A 69 0.26 3.84 -4.45
CA GLU A 69 -0.59 3.72 -5.64
C GLU A 69 0.26 3.62 -6.92
N LEU A 70 1.23 4.51 -7.09
CA LEU A 70 2.15 4.48 -8.25
C LEU A 70 3.00 3.20 -8.30
N ILE A 71 3.43 2.68 -7.15
CA ILE A 71 4.19 1.41 -7.10
C ILE A 71 3.29 0.25 -7.55
N PHE A 72 2.04 0.22 -7.08
CA PHE A 72 1.07 -0.80 -7.48
C PHE A 72 0.75 -0.75 -8.97
N GLU A 73 0.54 0.45 -9.53
CA GLU A 73 0.33 0.66 -10.96
C GLU A 73 1.54 0.16 -11.78
N LEU A 74 2.76 0.50 -11.35
CA LEU A 74 3.97 0.07 -12.04
C LEU A 74 4.12 -1.46 -12.01
N ILE A 75 3.82 -2.12 -10.89
CA ILE A 75 3.83 -3.59 -10.79
C ILE A 75 2.82 -4.19 -11.79
N ASP A 76 1.60 -3.65 -11.83
CA ASP A 76 0.55 -4.13 -12.74
C ASP A 76 0.93 -3.96 -14.21
N GLU A 77 1.69 -2.92 -14.56
CA GLU A 77 2.21 -2.73 -15.92
C GLU A 77 3.30 -3.71 -16.31
N ILE A 78 4.11 -4.18 -15.35
CA ILE A 78 5.20 -5.12 -15.60
C ILE A 78 4.69 -6.56 -15.73
N GLU A 79 3.62 -6.88 -15.02
CA GLU A 79 3.01 -8.22 -15.01
C GLU A 79 2.03 -8.47 -16.17
N LYS A 80 1.72 -7.45 -16.98
CA LYS A 80 0.96 -7.56 -18.25
C LYS A 80 1.74 -8.29 -19.33
#